data_AF-A0A7S1BPT9-F1
#
_entry.id   AF-A0A7S1BPT9-F1
#
_cell.length_a   1.000
_cell.length_b   1.000
_cell.length_c   1.000
_cell.angle_alpha   90.00
_cell.angle_beta   90.00
_cell.angle_gamma   90.00
#
_symmetry.space_group_name_H-M   'P 1'
#
loop_
_entity.id
_entity.type
_entity.pdbx_description
1 polymer ?
#
loop_
_entity_poly.entity_id
_entity_poly.type
_entity_poly.pdbx_seq_one_letter_code
_entity_poly.pdbx_strand_id
1 'polypeptide(L)'
;ISCPSGGKKFKAYLAPMVRASTTPLRILSLRYGADAVYTEEIIDKSILGCDRVERSVEVFRPSVKGERYDKNAGDGDGGSNNPDGSRKEYRVIDYVKSTAGMSDRQRRKMKTTGEPILLRIVPEIEGDRIVFQIGTGDS
;
A
#
# COMPACT_ATOMS: atom_id res chain seq x y z
N ILE A 1 -13.82 -21.57 0.62
CA ILE A 1 -13.16 -22.29 1.74
C ILE A 1 -13.74 -21.71 3.03
N SER A 2 -14.83 -22.29 3.56
CA SER A 2 -15.34 -21.95 4.89
C SER A 2 -15.14 -23.17 5.77
N CYS A 3 -14.26 -23.05 6.76
CA CYS A 3 -14.01 -24.10 7.73
C CYS A 3 -15.17 -24.17 8.72
N PRO A 4 -15.68 -25.37 9.08
CA PRO A 4 -16.74 -25.51 10.05
C PRO A 4 -16.28 -25.12 11.47
N SER A 5 -17.21 -24.55 12.20
CA SER A 5 -17.10 -23.92 13.52
C SER A 5 -16.47 -24.82 14.58
N GLY A 6 -15.27 -24.45 15.06
CA GLY A 6 -14.63 -25.05 16.25
C GLY A 6 -13.09 -25.09 16.22
N GLY A 7 -12.47 -24.92 15.05
CA GLY A 7 -11.00 -24.94 14.90
C GLY A 7 -10.32 -23.59 15.14
N LYS A 8 -9.05 -23.61 15.59
CA LYS A 8 -8.17 -22.42 15.66
C LYS A 8 -8.25 -21.66 14.34
N LYS A 9 -8.58 -20.35 14.38
CA LYS A 9 -8.48 -19.48 13.20
C LYS A 9 -7.01 -19.37 12.81
N PHE A 10 -6.66 -19.89 11.64
CA PHE A 10 -5.36 -19.64 11.04
C PHE A 10 -5.31 -18.19 10.57
N LYS A 11 -4.25 -17.48 10.96
CA LYS A 11 -4.00 -16.12 10.49
C LYS A 11 -3.10 -16.17 9.26
N ALA A 12 -3.49 -15.49 8.20
CA ALA A 12 -2.75 -15.39 6.95
C ALA A 12 -2.01 -14.05 6.89
N TYR A 13 -0.71 -14.09 6.60
CA TYR A 13 0.15 -12.92 6.55
C TYR A 13 0.89 -12.84 5.22
N LEU A 14 0.98 -11.64 4.64
CA LEU A 14 1.92 -11.40 3.54
C LEU A 14 3.32 -11.21 4.13
N ALA A 15 4.24 -12.13 3.82
CA ALA A 15 5.63 -12.04 4.26
C ALA A 15 6.35 -10.81 3.66
N PRO A 16 7.38 -10.29 4.34
CA PRO A 16 8.22 -9.23 3.83
C PRO A 16 9.06 -9.73 2.64
N MET A 17 8.92 -9.09 1.49
CA MET A 17 9.68 -9.42 0.28
C MET A 17 10.24 -8.14 -0.35
N VAL A 18 11.56 -8.01 -0.34
CA VAL A 18 12.26 -6.87 -0.91
C VAL A 18 11.94 -6.75 -2.41
N ARG A 19 11.53 -5.55 -2.85
CA ARG A 19 11.04 -5.17 -4.19
C ARG A 19 9.70 -5.75 -4.63
N ALA A 20 9.07 -6.61 -3.83
CA ALA A 20 7.78 -7.23 -4.17
C ALA A 20 6.63 -6.73 -3.28
N SER A 21 6.86 -6.55 -1.98
CA SER A 21 5.85 -6.11 -0.99
C SER A 21 5.52 -4.60 -1.08
N THR A 22 5.41 -4.09 -2.29
CA THR A 22 4.95 -2.74 -2.62
C THR A 22 3.43 -2.60 -2.41
N THR A 23 2.91 -1.36 -2.39
CA THR A 23 1.50 -1.06 -2.10
C THR A 23 0.48 -1.89 -2.90
N PRO A 24 0.64 -2.11 -4.22
CA PRO A 24 -0.32 -2.90 -5.00
C PRO A 24 -0.42 -4.34 -4.50
N LEU A 25 0.70 -5.00 -4.19
CA LEU A 25 0.69 -6.37 -3.71
C LEU A 25 0.06 -6.46 -2.31
N ARG A 26 0.36 -5.51 -1.43
CA ARG A 26 -0.21 -5.47 -0.08
C ARG A 26 -1.73 -5.29 -0.10
N ILE A 27 -2.21 -4.33 -0.89
CA ILE A 27 -3.66 -4.12 -1.08
C ILE A 27 -4.30 -5.38 -1.67
N LEU A 28 -3.65 -6.02 -2.64
CA LEU A 28 -4.15 -7.25 -3.25
C LEU A 28 -4.25 -8.39 -2.21
N SER A 29 -3.23 -8.59 -1.39
CA SER A 29 -3.25 -9.61 -0.32
C SER A 29 -4.37 -9.35 0.69
N LEU A 30 -4.59 -8.10 1.10
CA LEU A 30 -5.70 -7.73 1.98
C LEU A 30 -7.06 -8.06 1.33
N ARG A 31 -7.23 -7.77 0.03
CA ARG A 31 -8.46 -8.12 -0.72
C ARG A 31 -8.70 -9.63 -0.79
N TYR A 32 -7.64 -10.43 -0.83
CA TYR A 32 -7.75 -11.90 -0.81
C TYR A 32 -7.90 -12.50 0.60
N GLY A 33 -8.00 -11.68 1.65
CA GLY A 33 -8.28 -12.12 3.01
C GLY A 33 -7.05 -12.35 3.88
N ALA A 34 -5.92 -11.69 3.60
CA ALA A 34 -4.82 -11.62 4.56
C ALA A 34 -5.22 -10.82 5.81
N ASP A 35 -4.83 -11.31 7.00
CA ASP A 35 -5.09 -10.64 8.28
C ASP A 35 -4.16 -9.44 8.50
N ALA A 36 -2.88 -9.56 8.10
CA ALA A 36 -1.94 -8.45 8.07
C ALA A 36 -0.92 -8.58 6.94
N VAL A 37 -0.30 -7.47 6.56
CA VAL A 37 0.66 -7.38 5.46
C VAL A 37 1.93 -6.70 5.92
N TYR A 38 3.07 -7.32 5.64
CA TYR A 38 4.36 -6.72 5.90
C TYR A 38 4.78 -5.81 4.75
N THR A 39 5.40 -4.68 5.07
CA THR A 39 6.11 -3.87 4.08
C THR A 39 7.36 -4.60 3.59
N GLU A 40 8.02 -4.03 2.58
CA GLU A 40 9.40 -4.39 2.28
C GLU A 40 10.28 -4.18 3.52
N GLU A 41 11.38 -4.91 3.60
CA GLU A 41 12.43 -4.62 4.57
C GLU A 41 13.13 -3.32 4.18
N ILE A 42 13.03 -2.32 5.06
CA ILE A 42 13.60 -1.00 4.83
C ILE A 42 14.69 -0.75 5.85
N ILE A 43 15.86 -0.34 5.37
CA ILE A 43 16.99 0.06 6.23
C ILE A 43 16.69 1.42 6.85
N ASP A 44 16.84 1.54 8.15
CA ASP A 44 16.69 2.77 8.94
C ASP A 44 17.33 4.01 8.31
N LYS A 45 18.60 3.92 7.88
CA LYS A 45 19.35 4.99 7.19
C LYS A 45 18.63 5.53 5.96
N SER A 46 17.91 4.67 5.24
CA SER A 46 17.18 5.08 4.05
C SER A 46 15.93 5.89 4.36
N ILE A 47 15.29 5.65 5.52
CA ILE A 47 14.12 6.40 5.99
C ILE A 47 14.55 7.78 6.50
N LEU A 48 15.67 7.87 7.21
CA LEU A 48 16.21 9.14 7.71
C LEU A 48 16.45 10.18 6.59
N GLY A 49 16.82 9.70 5.40
CA GLY A 49 17.01 10.55 4.21
C GLY A 49 15.74 10.79 3.39
N CYS A 50 14.54 10.49 3.90
CA CYS A 50 13.29 10.67 3.19
C CYS A 50 12.42 11.79 3.77
N ASP A 51 11.70 12.46 2.88
CA ASP A 51 10.68 13.43 3.19
C ASP A 51 9.31 12.75 3.15
N ARG A 52 8.49 13.01 4.18
CA ARG A 52 7.11 12.50 4.26
C ARG A 52 6.17 13.45 3.51
N VAL A 53 5.57 12.98 2.44
CA VAL A 53 4.65 13.73 1.58
C VAL A 53 3.28 13.10 1.62
N GLU A 54 2.26 13.87 2.00
CA GLU A 54 0.87 13.45 1.86
C GLU A 54 0.30 13.92 0.53
N ARG A 55 -0.38 13.03 -0.20
CA ARG A 55 -1.08 13.36 -1.44
C ARG A 55 -2.38 12.59 -1.58
N SER A 56 -3.27 13.10 -2.40
CA SER A 56 -4.43 12.35 -2.87
C SER A 56 -4.13 11.69 -4.20
N VAL A 57 -4.52 10.42 -4.36
CA VAL A 57 -4.38 9.69 -5.62
C VAL A 57 -5.74 9.14 -6.02
N GLU A 58 -6.19 9.50 -7.22
CA GLU A 58 -7.36 8.87 -7.84
C GLU A 58 -6.97 7.47 -8.32
N VAL A 59 -7.68 6.47 -7.82
CA VAL A 59 -7.53 5.09 -8.28
C VAL A 59 -8.83 4.66 -8.94
N PHE A 60 -8.72 4.18 -10.17
CA PHE A 60 -9.82 3.54 -10.87
C PHE A 60 -10.21 2.26 -10.12
N ARG A 61 -11.44 2.19 -9.61
CA ARG A 61 -12.00 0.94 -9.09
C ARG A 61 -12.83 0.29 -10.19
N PRO A 62 -12.39 -0.80 -10.81
CA PRO A 62 -13.25 -1.54 -11.71
C PRO A 62 -14.44 -2.11 -10.92
N SER A 63 -15.66 -1.90 -11.42
CA SER A 63 -16.86 -2.52 -10.85
C SER A 63 -16.83 -4.02 -11.15
N VAL A 64 -16.64 -4.86 -10.14
CA VAL A 64 -16.63 -6.32 -10.28
C VAL A 64 -17.85 -6.92 -9.59
N LYS A 65 -18.66 -7.68 -10.34
CA LYS A 65 -19.81 -8.43 -9.81
C LYS A 65 -19.34 -9.45 -8.77
N GLY A 66 -19.89 -9.37 -7.56
CA GLY A 66 -19.67 -10.38 -6.50
C GLY A 66 -18.58 -10.05 -5.48
N GLU A 67 -18.12 -8.80 -5.41
CA GLU A 67 -17.24 -8.32 -4.35
C GLU A 67 -17.94 -8.48 -2.97
N ARG A 68 -17.55 -9.53 -2.22
CA ARG A 68 -17.82 -9.62 -0.77
C ARG A 68 -16.90 -8.61 -0.08
N TYR A 69 -17.32 -7.35 -0.04
CA TYR A 69 -16.66 -6.29 0.72
C TYR A 69 -17.02 -6.37 2.21
N ASP A 70 -16.07 -5.95 3.03
CA ASP A 70 -16.17 -5.87 4.48
C ASP A 70 -17.44 -5.10 4.90
N LYS A 71 -18.24 -5.73 5.77
CA LYS A 71 -19.55 -5.25 6.25
C LYS A 71 -19.50 -4.01 7.15
N ASN A 72 -18.32 -3.41 7.33
CA ASN A 72 -18.04 -2.35 8.30
C ASN A 72 -17.56 -1.05 7.65
N ALA A 73 -17.52 -0.96 6.32
CA ALA A 73 -17.37 0.32 5.64
C ALA A 73 -18.75 0.96 5.52
N GLY A 74 -18.97 2.04 6.28
CA GLY A 74 -20.27 2.72 6.40
C GLY A 74 -20.93 3.15 5.09
N ASP A 75 -22.24 3.31 5.19
CA ASP A 75 -23.25 3.48 4.15
C ASP A 75 -23.18 4.78 3.31
N GLY A 76 -23.74 4.70 2.08
CA GLY A 76 -24.16 5.81 1.20
C GLY A 76 -23.28 6.00 -0.03
N ASP A 77 -23.74 6.02 -1.29
CA ASP A 77 -25.07 6.26 -1.86
C ASP A 77 -25.10 5.77 -3.33
N GLY A 78 -26.29 5.48 -3.86
CA GLY A 78 -26.65 5.71 -5.26
C GLY A 78 -26.02 4.84 -6.34
N GLY A 79 -26.71 3.75 -6.72
CA GLY A 79 -26.46 3.04 -7.96
C GLY A 79 -26.74 3.90 -9.19
N SER A 80 -25.70 4.48 -9.78
CA SER A 80 -25.70 4.86 -11.19
C SER A 80 -25.06 3.72 -11.99
N ASN A 81 -25.81 3.12 -12.93
CA ASN A 81 -25.36 2.06 -13.82
C ASN A 81 -24.34 2.57 -14.86
N ASN A 82 -23.17 3.01 -14.42
CA ASN A 82 -22.04 3.31 -15.30
C ASN A 82 -21.19 2.04 -15.43
N PRO A 83 -20.97 1.53 -16.67
CA PRO A 83 -20.09 0.38 -16.90
C PRO A 83 -18.61 0.71 -16.66
N ASP A 84 -18.26 1.99 -16.52
CA ASP A 84 -16.95 2.50 -16.16
C ASP A 84 -16.88 2.62 -14.63
N GLY A 85 -16.05 1.79 -14.00
CA GLY A 85 -15.99 1.65 -12.55
C GLY A 85 -15.74 2.98 -11.81
N SER A 86 -16.17 3.08 -10.54
CA SER A 86 -16.09 4.34 -9.80
C SER A 86 -14.63 4.74 -9.54
N ARG A 87 -14.25 5.95 -9.99
CA ARG A 87 -12.99 6.57 -9.51
C ARG A 87 -13.19 6.90 -8.05
N LYS A 88 -12.29 6.41 -7.20
CA LYS A 88 -12.25 6.81 -5.79
C LYS A 88 -10.88 7.38 -5.49
N GLU A 89 -10.92 8.54 -4.87
CA GLU A 89 -9.75 9.21 -4.33
C GLU A 89 -9.34 8.53 -3.03
N TYR A 90 -8.05 8.35 -2.86
CA TYR A 90 -7.46 7.84 -1.62
C TYR A 90 -6.42 8.80 -1.10
N ARG A 91 -6.41 9.01 0.21
CA ARG A 91 -5.26 9.63 0.88
C ARG A 91 -4.07 8.67 0.90
N VAL A 92 -2.93 9.16 0.45
CA VAL A 92 -1.67 8.40 0.37
C VAL A 92 -0.58 9.16 1.10
N ILE A 93 0.22 8.43 1.87
CA ILE A 93 1.44 8.94 2.51
C ILE A 93 2.63 8.30 1.81
N ASP A 94 3.52 9.13 1.27
CA ASP A 94 4.73 8.67 0.61
C ASP A 94 5.97 9.17 1.33
N TYR A 95 6.93 8.27 1.51
CA TYR A 95 8.28 8.59 1.92
C TYR A 95 9.12 8.70 0.65
N VAL A 96 9.51 9.92 0.28
CA VAL A 96 10.26 10.20 -0.95
C VAL A 96 11.71 10.49 -0.58
N LYS A 97 12.68 9.87 -1.25
CA LYS A 97 14.10 10.12 -0.95
C LYS A 97 14.45 11.58 -1.25
N SER A 98 15.08 12.24 -0.27
CA SER A 98 15.47 13.63 -0.38
C SER A 98 16.45 13.84 -1.53
N THR A 99 16.21 14.89 -2.31
CA THR A 99 17.01 15.22 -3.50
C THR A 99 18.16 16.18 -3.22
N ALA A 100 18.25 16.68 -1.98
CA ALA A 100 19.14 17.77 -1.58
C ALA A 100 20.64 17.45 -1.72
N GLY A 101 21.03 16.17 -1.72
CA GLY A 101 22.42 15.72 -1.85
C GLY A 101 22.74 14.97 -3.15
N MET A 102 21.84 14.96 -4.15
CA MET A 102 22.03 14.14 -5.35
C MET A 102 22.84 14.84 -6.44
N SER A 103 23.75 14.10 -7.07
CA SER A 103 24.54 14.54 -8.23
C SER A 103 23.66 14.87 -9.44
N ASP A 104 24.14 15.73 -10.35
CA ASP A 104 23.40 16.12 -11.56
C ASP A 104 22.99 14.93 -12.43
N ARG A 105 23.80 13.87 -12.44
CA ARG A 105 23.48 12.62 -13.16
C ARG A 105 22.26 11.93 -12.55
N GLN A 106 22.15 11.90 -11.22
CA GLN A 106 21.00 11.35 -10.51
C GLN A 106 19.76 12.21 -10.73
N ARG A 107 19.89 13.54 -10.68
CA ARG A 107 18.79 14.47 -10.97
C ARG A 107 18.24 14.31 -12.40
N ARG A 108 19.12 14.05 -13.38
CA ARG A 108 18.68 13.76 -14.76
C ARG A 108 17.90 12.45 -14.87
N LYS A 109 18.34 11.38 -14.18
CA LYS A 109 17.60 10.11 -14.16
C LYS A 109 16.19 10.27 -13.56
N MET A 110 16.06 11.09 -12.50
CA MET A 110 14.76 11.37 -11.88
C MET A 110 13.77 12.04 -12.83
N LYS A 111 14.23 12.95 -13.71
CA LYS A 111 13.35 13.57 -14.70
C LYS A 111 12.69 12.54 -15.64
N THR A 112 13.35 11.41 -15.87
CA THR A 112 12.86 10.35 -16.75
C THR A 112 12.07 9.28 -15.98
N THR A 113 12.54 8.88 -14.80
CA THR A 113 11.98 7.75 -14.02
C THR A 113 10.93 8.19 -13.00
N GLY A 114 10.87 9.47 -12.66
CA GLY A 114 10.02 10.03 -11.60
C GLY A 114 10.71 10.12 -10.25
N GLU A 115 9.92 10.48 -9.24
CA GLU A 115 10.37 10.61 -7.85
C GLU A 115 10.70 9.24 -7.24
N PRO A 116 11.83 9.09 -6.52
CA PRO A 116 12.20 7.87 -5.84
C PRO A 116 11.38 7.70 -4.55
N ILE A 117 10.22 7.05 -4.68
CA ILE A 117 9.41 6.69 -3.53
C ILE A 117 10.05 5.49 -2.83
N LEU A 118 10.41 5.65 -1.56
CA LEU A 118 10.90 4.57 -0.70
C LEU A 118 9.74 3.70 -0.21
N LEU A 119 8.67 4.32 0.29
CA LEU A 119 7.51 3.62 0.81
C LEU A 119 6.26 4.44 0.57
N ARG A 120 5.22 3.78 0.05
CA ARG A 120 3.88 4.34 -0.11
C ARG A 120 2.90 3.62 0.81
N ILE A 121 2.11 4.37 1.57
CA ILE A 121 1.11 3.85 2.51
C ILE A 121 -0.27 4.42 2.12
N VAL A 122 -1.29 3.57 2.16
CA VAL A 122 -2.69 3.96 1.94
C VAL A 122 -3.48 3.66 3.24
N PRO A 123 -3.54 4.62 4.17
CA PRO A 123 -4.11 4.39 5.50
C PRO A 123 -5.55 3.88 5.49
N GLU A 124 -6.35 4.30 4.51
CA GLU A 124 -7.76 3.89 4.39
C GLU A 124 -7.94 2.40 4.07
N ILE A 125 -6.98 1.76 3.41
CA ILE A 125 -7.06 0.34 3.03
C ILE A 125 -6.26 -0.52 3.99
N GLU A 126 -5.01 -0.11 4.23
CA GLU A 126 -4.04 -0.88 5.00
C GLU A 126 -4.30 -0.77 6.51
N GLY A 127 -4.79 0.39 6.97
CA GLY A 127 -5.26 0.58 8.34
C GLY A 127 -4.27 0.11 9.41
N ASP A 128 -4.80 -0.65 10.37
CA ASP A 128 -4.07 -1.32 11.46
C ASP A 128 -3.45 -2.67 11.07
N ARG A 129 -3.59 -3.07 9.80
CA ARG A 129 -3.14 -4.37 9.28
C ARG A 129 -1.76 -4.30 8.62
N ILE A 130 -1.08 -3.16 8.67
CA ILE A 130 0.26 -2.98 8.12
C ILE A 130 1.32 -3.20 9.20
N VAL A 131 2.35 -3.99 8.87
CA VAL A 131 3.50 -4.22 9.73
C VAL A 131 4.76 -3.71 9.03
N PHE A 132 5.48 -2.81 9.69
CA PHE A 132 6.75 -2.29 9.18
C PHE A 132 7.89 -3.21 9.60
N GLN A 133 8.69 -3.66 8.62
CA GLN A 133 9.96 -4.31 8.90
C GLN A 133 11.09 -3.32 8.72
N ILE A 134 11.77 -3.00 9.81
CA ILE A 134 12.92 -2.11 9.84
C ILE A 134 14.18 -2.94 10.07
N GLY A 135 15.12 -2.85 9.14
CA GLY A 135 16.47 -3.38 9.30
C GLY A 135 17.40 -2.30 9.87
N THR A 136 18.30 -2.70 10.76
CA THR A 136 19.36 -1.82 11.28
C THR A 136 20.54 -1.84 10.30
N GLY A 137 20.91 -0.68 9.77
CA GLY A 137 22.08 -0.52 8.91
C GLY A 137 23.36 -0.24 9.70
N ASP A 138 23.87 -1.19 10.48
CA ASP A 138 25.18 -1.05 11.12
C ASP A 138 26.30 -1.24 10.09
N SER A 139 26.73 -0.12 9.47
CA SER A 139 28.05 0.16 8.84
C SER A 139 28.07 1.55 8.21
#